data_AF-A0A562JEF0-F1
#
_entry.id   AF-A0A562JEF0-F1
#
_cell.length_a   1.000
_cell.length_b   1.000
_cell.length_c   1.000
_cell.angle_alpha   90.00
_cell.angle_beta   90.00
_cell.angle_gamma   90.00
#
_symmetry.space_group_name_H-M   'P 1'
#
loop_
_entity.id
_entity.type
_entity.pdbx_description
1 polymer ?
#
loop_
_entity_poly.entity_id
_entity_poly.type
_entity_poly.pdbx_seq_one_letter_code
_entity_poly.pdbx_strand_id
1 'polypeptide(L)'
;MKKISISLLTLMLLLVFNVKSSEAAYLSEYDKYIEVSYEEARYIADLMGLQDYELGEETARLSFEMQEALIAKIEKILKAEIDHYYIWLTVNGETVLGIDPPHPLF
;
A
#
# COMPACT_ATOMS: atom_id res chain seq x y z
N MET A 1 -21.25 42.09 17.81
CA MET A 1 -20.96 41.61 16.44
C MET A 1 -19.49 41.24 16.23
N LYS A 2 -18.51 42.12 16.54
CA LYS A 2 -17.06 41.81 16.36
C LYS A 2 -16.58 40.50 16.99
N LYS A 3 -17.07 40.14 18.18
CA LYS A 3 -16.68 38.89 18.88
C LYS A 3 -17.16 37.62 18.15
N ILE A 4 -18.34 37.66 17.53
CA ILE A 4 -18.92 36.53 16.79
C ILE A 4 -18.15 36.33 15.48
N SER A 5 -17.81 37.43 14.80
CA SER A 5 -16.99 37.39 13.57
C SER A 5 -15.60 36.81 13.83
N ILE A 6 -14.98 37.14 14.97
CA ILE A 6 -13.67 36.59 15.36
C ILE A 6 -13.80 35.10 15.66
N SER A 7 -14.79 34.67 16.44
CA SER A 7 -15.01 33.24 16.72
C SER A 7 -15.27 32.42 15.47
N LEU A 8 -16.02 32.95 14.50
CA LEU A 8 -16.29 32.26 13.24
C LEU A 8 -15.04 32.18 12.34
N LEU A 9 -14.24 33.25 12.30
CA LEU A 9 -12.98 33.26 11.55
C LEU A 9 -11.97 32.27 12.15
N THR A 10 -11.87 32.21 13.47
CA THR A 10 -11.01 31.22 14.16
C THR A 10 -11.47 29.79 13.89
N LEU A 11 -12.79 29.54 13.88
CA LEU A 11 -13.35 28.23 13.56
C LEU A 11 -13.06 27.83 12.11
N MET A 12 -13.20 28.76 11.16
CA MET A 12 -12.85 28.51 9.76
C MET A 12 -11.36 28.25 9.56
N LEU A 13 -10.48 29.01 10.24
CA LEU A 13 -9.03 28.77 10.20
C LEU A 13 -8.67 27.37 10.73
N LEU A 14 -9.29 26.92 11.82
CA LEU A 14 -9.08 25.57 12.35
C LEU A 14 -9.49 24.46 11.37
N LEU A 15 -10.53 24.69 10.56
CA LEU A 15 -10.96 23.74 9.53
C LEU A 15 -9.98 23.67 8.36
N VAL A 16 -9.34 24.78 7.98
CA VAL A 16 -8.34 24.81 6.89
C VAL A 16 -7.04 24.09 7.30
N PHE A 17 -6.64 24.16 8.57
CA PHE A 17 -5.42 23.50 9.05
C PHE A 17 -5.57 22.01 9.35
N ASN A 18 -6.79 21.45 9.30
CA ASN A 18 -7.06 20.03 9.53
C ASN A 18 -7.36 19.23 8.25
N VAL A 19 -7.14 19.84 7.07
CA VAL A 19 -7.16 19.07 5.82
C VAL A 19 -5.90 18.22 5.81
N LYS A 20 -5.99 16.99 6.33
CA LYS A 20 -4.98 15.97 6.08
C LYS A 20 -4.83 15.85 4.56
N SER A 21 -3.60 15.89 4.07
CA SER A 21 -3.30 15.41 2.71
C SER A 21 -3.92 14.02 2.61
N SER A 22 -4.53 13.71 1.47
CA SER A 22 -5.14 12.42 1.21
C SER A 22 -4.05 11.37 1.02
N GLU A 23 -3.20 11.13 2.02
CA GLU A 23 -2.09 10.16 1.98
C GLU A 23 -2.53 8.92 1.18
N ALA A 24 -1.82 8.62 0.08
CA ALA A 24 -2.10 7.47 -0.77
C ALA A 24 -2.33 6.24 0.09
N ALA A 25 -3.48 5.60 -0.09
CA ALA A 25 -3.90 4.57 0.82
C ALA A 25 -3.56 3.20 0.24
N TYR A 26 -2.82 2.41 1.00
CA TYR A 26 -2.91 0.96 0.86
C TYR A 26 -4.33 0.53 1.25
N LEU A 27 -5.12 0.16 0.26
CA LEU A 27 -6.54 -0.18 0.40
C LEU A 27 -6.71 -1.69 0.63
N SER A 28 -6.31 -2.14 1.83
CA SER A 28 -6.32 -3.57 2.22
C SER A 28 -7.68 -4.27 2.03
N GLU A 29 -8.79 -3.54 2.03
CA GLU A 29 -10.13 -4.07 1.78
C GLU A 29 -10.33 -4.61 0.36
N TYR A 30 -9.48 -4.20 -0.59
CA TYR A 30 -9.51 -4.71 -1.96
C TYR A 30 -8.57 -5.88 -2.20
N ASP A 31 -7.74 -6.23 -1.21
CA ASP A 31 -6.79 -7.31 -1.32
C ASP A 31 -7.43 -8.62 -1.78
N LYS A 32 -6.64 -9.38 -2.52
CA LYS A 32 -7.00 -10.71 -3.02
C LYS A 32 -6.01 -11.72 -2.50
N TYR A 33 -6.50 -12.93 -2.27
CA TYR A 33 -5.68 -14.06 -1.83
C TYR A 33 -5.81 -15.15 -2.88
N ILE A 34 -4.68 -15.63 -3.38
CA ILE A 34 -4.62 -16.67 -4.40
C ILE A 34 -3.76 -17.81 -3.87
N GLU A 35 -4.38 -18.96 -3.71
CA GLU A 35 -3.68 -20.20 -3.37
C GLU A 35 -2.91 -20.71 -4.59
N VAL A 36 -1.62 -20.99 -4.40
CA VAL A 36 -0.71 -21.48 -5.44
C VAL A 36 0.13 -22.65 -4.92
N SER A 37 0.78 -23.38 -5.83
CA SER A 37 1.77 -24.38 -5.41
C SER A 37 3.00 -23.73 -4.80
N TYR A 38 3.72 -24.49 -3.97
CA TYR A 38 4.99 -24.04 -3.38
C TYR A 38 5.99 -23.67 -4.48
N GLU A 39 6.08 -24.47 -5.55
CA GLU A 39 7.01 -24.26 -6.66
C GLU A 39 6.70 -22.96 -7.42
N GLU A 40 5.43 -22.64 -7.64
CA GLU A 40 5.02 -21.38 -8.28
C GLU A 40 5.36 -20.17 -7.40
N ALA A 41 5.00 -20.23 -6.10
CA ALA A 41 5.36 -19.17 -5.17
C ALA A 41 6.88 -18.99 -5.05
N ARG A 42 7.63 -20.08 -5.03
CA ARG A 42 9.10 -20.05 -4.92
C ARG A 42 9.72 -19.38 -6.13
N TYR A 43 9.28 -19.77 -7.34
CA TYR A 43 9.76 -19.17 -8.57
C TYR A 43 9.49 -17.66 -8.61
N ILE A 44 8.30 -17.22 -8.17
CA ILE A 44 7.96 -15.80 -8.11
C ILE A 44 8.82 -15.06 -7.07
N ALA A 45 9.00 -15.63 -5.87
CA ALA A 45 9.86 -15.05 -4.85
C ALA A 45 11.29 -14.84 -5.35
N ASP A 46 11.83 -15.79 -6.12
CA ASP A 46 13.16 -15.70 -6.71
C ASP A 46 13.25 -14.58 -7.76
N LEU A 47 12.20 -14.37 -8.56
CA LEU A 47 12.11 -13.21 -9.47
C LEU A 47 12.10 -11.87 -8.72
N MET A 48 11.59 -11.86 -7.49
CA MET A 48 11.61 -10.71 -6.60
C MET A 48 12.94 -10.54 -5.85
N GLY A 49 13.91 -11.42 -6.07
CA GLY A 49 15.22 -11.38 -5.40
C GLY A 49 15.22 -11.97 -3.99
N LEU A 50 14.20 -12.75 -3.63
CA LEU A 50 14.02 -13.35 -2.30
C LEU A 50 14.50 -14.81 -2.25
N GLN A 51 15.38 -15.24 -3.16
CA GLN A 51 15.89 -16.62 -3.24
C GLN A 51 16.54 -17.13 -1.95
N ASP A 52 17.08 -16.22 -1.12
CA ASP A 52 17.78 -16.56 0.12
C ASP A 52 16.86 -16.65 1.35
N TYR A 53 15.54 -16.46 1.16
CA TYR A 53 14.54 -16.49 2.24
C TYR A 53 13.59 -17.66 2.04
N GLU A 54 13.27 -18.38 3.12
CA GLU A 54 12.21 -19.41 3.09
C GLU A 54 10.84 -18.76 2.87
N LEU A 55 9.97 -19.41 2.09
CA LEU A 55 8.61 -18.93 1.86
C LEU A 55 7.83 -18.92 3.17
N GLY A 56 7.23 -17.77 3.50
CA GLY A 56 6.43 -17.60 4.71
C GLY A 56 6.14 -16.13 4.99
N GLU A 57 5.85 -15.83 6.25
CA GLU A 57 5.55 -14.48 6.72
C GLU A 57 6.65 -13.47 6.37
N GLU A 58 7.93 -13.87 6.44
CA GLU A 58 9.04 -12.98 6.15
C GLU A 58 9.12 -12.61 4.66
N THR A 59 8.93 -13.56 3.74
CA THR A 59 8.88 -13.24 2.31
C THR A 59 7.65 -12.42 1.95
N ALA A 60 6.53 -12.62 2.65
CA ALA A 60 5.33 -11.79 2.49
C ALA A 60 5.60 -10.34 2.92
N ARG A 61 6.22 -10.15 4.09
CA ARG A 61 6.62 -8.84 4.60
C ARG A 61 7.61 -8.14 3.66
N LEU A 62 8.65 -8.83 3.24
CA LEU A 62 9.69 -8.27 2.37
C LEU A 62 9.14 -7.88 1.00
N SER A 63 8.35 -8.74 0.36
CA SER A 63 7.74 -8.45 -0.94
C SER A 63 6.80 -7.23 -0.87
N PHE A 64 6.02 -7.10 0.20
CA PHE A 64 5.19 -5.93 0.45
C PHE A 64 6.04 -4.66 0.64
N GLU A 65 6.98 -4.67 1.58
CA GLU A 65 7.81 -3.49 1.88
C GLU A 65 8.63 -3.01 0.67
N MET A 66 9.12 -3.93 -0.16
CA MET A 66 9.84 -3.60 -1.39
C MET A 66 8.97 -2.81 -2.37
N GLN A 67 7.69 -3.19 -2.50
CA GLN A 67 6.74 -2.53 -3.38
C GLN A 67 6.27 -1.19 -2.80
N GLU A 68 5.94 -1.13 -1.50
CA GLU A 68 5.65 0.13 -0.81
C GLU A 68 6.79 1.15 -0.95
N ALA A 69 8.03 0.70 -0.77
CA ALA A 69 9.20 1.57 -0.91
C ALA A 69 9.41 2.04 -2.35
N LEU A 70 8.98 1.28 -3.35
CA LEU A 70 9.01 1.67 -4.76
C LEU A 70 7.90 2.67 -5.06
N ILE A 71 6.66 2.40 -4.64
CA ILE A 71 5.50 3.29 -4.80
C ILE A 71 5.81 4.66 -4.21
N ALA A 72 6.26 4.73 -2.96
CA ALA A 72 6.61 5.99 -2.30
C ALA A 72 7.67 6.81 -3.05
N LYS A 73 8.63 6.15 -3.73
CA LYS A 73 9.62 6.83 -4.58
C LYS A 73 8.98 7.38 -5.85
N ILE A 74 8.09 6.61 -6.48
CA ILE A 74 7.36 7.01 -7.69
C ILE A 74 6.46 8.21 -7.38
N GLU A 75 5.68 8.15 -6.31
CA GLU A 75 4.81 9.25 -5.88
C GLU A 75 5.56 10.55 -5.65
N LYS A 76 6.73 10.48 -5.01
CA LYS A 76 7.60 11.64 -4.82
C LYS A 76 8.06 12.27 -6.13
N ILE A 77 8.30 11.45 -7.17
CA ILE A 77 8.69 11.90 -8.50
C ILE A 77 7.50 12.50 -9.25
N LEU A 78 6.34 11.83 -9.21
CA LEU A 78 5.14 12.21 -9.93
C LEU A 78 4.35 13.34 -9.26
N LYS A 79 4.59 13.56 -7.96
CA LYS A 79 3.78 14.44 -7.09
C LYS A 79 2.30 14.08 -7.14
N ALA A 80 2.02 12.78 -7.19
CA ALA A 80 0.69 12.21 -7.21
C ALA A 80 0.66 11.02 -6.27
N GLU A 81 -0.45 10.89 -5.52
CA GLU A 81 -0.76 9.75 -4.66
C GLU A 81 -1.26 8.59 -5.54
N ILE A 82 -0.82 7.37 -5.22
CA ILE A 82 -1.15 6.14 -5.94
C ILE A 82 -1.84 5.20 -4.95
N ASP A 83 -3.16 5.15 -5.02
CA ASP A 83 -3.93 4.12 -4.32
C ASP A 83 -3.63 2.75 -4.91
N HIS A 84 -3.44 1.76 -4.04
CA HIS A 84 -3.04 0.41 -4.44
C HIS A 84 -3.54 -0.63 -3.43
N TYR A 85 -3.52 -1.89 -3.85
CA TYR A 85 -3.90 -3.06 -3.05
C TYR A 85 -3.04 -4.24 -3.48
N TYR A 86 -3.05 -5.34 -2.73
CA TYR A 86 -2.17 -6.46 -3.01
C TYR A 86 -2.93 -7.73 -3.39
N ILE A 87 -2.36 -8.47 -4.31
CA ILE A 87 -2.63 -9.89 -4.50
C ILE A 87 -1.62 -10.66 -3.64
N TRP A 88 -2.11 -11.28 -2.59
CA TRP A 88 -1.35 -12.15 -1.71
C TRP A 88 -1.36 -13.57 -2.23
N LEU A 89 -0.17 -14.15 -2.42
CA LEU A 89 -0.02 -15.57 -2.73
C LEU A 89 -0.02 -16.36 -1.43
N THR A 90 -0.82 -17.41 -1.38
CA THR A 90 -0.90 -18.32 -0.25
C THR A 90 -0.45 -19.73 -0.65
N VAL A 91 0.21 -20.42 0.28
CA VAL A 91 0.61 -21.83 0.15
C VAL A 91 0.14 -22.57 1.39
N ASN A 92 -0.71 -23.57 1.21
CA ASN A 92 -1.44 -24.27 2.27
C ASN A 92 -2.21 -23.32 3.20
N GLY A 93 -2.75 -22.22 2.66
CA GLY A 93 -3.46 -21.20 3.43
C GLY A 93 -2.57 -20.22 4.21
N GLU A 94 -1.25 -20.32 4.10
CA GLU A 94 -0.31 -19.35 4.68
C GLU A 94 0.11 -18.32 3.62
N THR A 95 0.05 -17.02 3.96
CA THR A 95 0.48 -15.95 3.06
C THR A 95 2.01 -15.92 2.95
N VAL A 96 2.53 -16.00 1.72
CA VAL A 96 3.97 -16.11 1.47
C VAL A 96 4.55 -14.96 0.63
N LEU A 97 3.74 -14.27 -0.16
CA LEU A 97 4.17 -13.16 -1.02
C LEU A 97 3.04 -12.15 -1.25
N GLY A 98 3.38 -10.87 -1.37
CA GLY A 98 2.47 -9.83 -1.86
C GLY A 98 2.89 -9.35 -3.25
N ILE A 99 1.91 -9.07 -4.12
CA ILE A 99 2.13 -8.49 -5.45
C ILE A 99 1.15 -7.32 -5.62
N ASP A 100 1.68 -6.13 -5.86
CA ASP A 100 0.89 -4.96 -6.27
C ASP A 100 0.54 -5.11 -7.77
N PRO A 101 -0.73 -5.35 -8.12
CA PRO A 101 -1.12 -5.49 -9.51
C PRO A 101 -1.20 -4.11 -10.17
N PRO A 102 -0.83 -3.98 -11.46
CA PRO A 102 -1.10 -2.77 -12.20
C PRO A 102 -2.62 -2.58 -12.32
N HIS A 103 -3.21 -1.72 -11.50
CA HIS A 103 -4.62 -1.34 -11.63
C HIS A 103 -4.73 -0.10 -12.52
N PRO A 104 -5.41 -0.18 -13.67
CA PRO A 104 -5.70 1.01 -14.45
C PRO A 104 -6.71 1.86 -13.68
N LEU A 105 -6.33 3.09 -13.33
CA LEU A 105 -7.30 4.15 -13.02
C LEU A 105 -8.01 4.46 -14.34
N PHE A 106 -9.18 3.86 -14.58
CA PHE A 106 -10.07 4.23 -15.68
C PHE A 106 -10.91 5.45 -15.34
#